data_AF-S4P8C3-F1
#
_entry.id   AF-S4P8C3-F1
#
_cell.length_a   1.000
_cell.length_b   1.000
_cell.length_c   1.000
_cell.angle_alpha   90.00
_cell.angle_beta   90.00
_cell.angle_gamma   90.00
#
_symmetry.space_group_name_H-M   'P 1'
#
loop_
_entity.id
_entity.type
_entity.pdbx_description
1 polymer ?
#
loop_
_entity_poly.entity_id
_entity_poly.type
_entity_poly.pdbx_seq_one_letter_code
_entity_poly.pdbx_strand_id
1 'polypeptide(L)'
;VFTRLFQPWSTLLRNWQLLAVTHPAYVAFLTYDEVKARLQKYIHKAGSYVFRLSCTRLGQWAIGYVTVDGEILQTIPQNKSLVQALLDGYREGFYLYPDGRDINPDLSSAIISPAEDHITVTQEQYELYCEMGSTFQLCKICAENDKDIRIEPCG
;
A
#
# COMPACT_ATOMS: atom_id res chain seq x y z
N VAL A 1 -6.65 8.79 -3.85
CA VAL A 1 -7.36 7.74 -3.08
C VAL A 1 -7.35 6.40 -3.81
N PHE A 2 -7.93 6.31 -5.00
CA PHE A 2 -7.97 5.08 -5.81
C PHE A 2 -6.58 4.43 -6.01
N THR A 3 -5.58 5.21 -6.41
CA THR A 3 -4.20 4.73 -6.62
C THR A 3 -3.55 4.12 -5.40
N ARG A 4 -3.87 4.61 -4.19
CA ARG A 4 -3.37 4.05 -2.92
C ARG A 4 -4.05 2.73 -2.56
N LEU A 5 -5.34 2.60 -2.90
CA LEU A 5 -6.13 1.40 -2.60
C LEU A 5 -5.67 0.21 -3.46
N PHE A 6 -5.38 0.46 -4.73
CA PHE A 6 -5.07 -0.60 -5.70
C PHE A 6 -3.58 -0.63 -6.12
N GLN A 7 -2.71 -0.07 -5.29
CA GLN A 7 -1.26 -0.07 -5.50
C GLN A 7 -0.68 -1.50 -5.69
N PRO A 8 0.43 -1.67 -6.42
CA PRO A 8 1.24 -0.63 -7.08
C PRO A 8 0.63 -0.11 -8.39
N TRP A 9 1.11 1.03 -8.88
CA TRP A 9 0.61 1.67 -10.12
C TRP A 9 0.76 0.78 -11.35
N SER A 10 1.86 0.02 -11.44
CA SER A 10 2.14 -0.90 -12.56
C SER A 10 1.05 -1.96 -12.79
N THR A 11 0.33 -2.35 -11.75
CA THR A 11 -0.77 -3.33 -11.82
C THR A 11 -2.12 -2.77 -11.38
N LEU A 12 -2.28 -1.45 -11.36
CA LEU A 12 -3.43 -0.77 -10.74
C LEU A 12 -4.79 -1.35 -11.15
N LEU A 13 -5.05 -1.48 -12.46
CA LEU A 13 -6.33 -1.97 -12.97
C LEU A 13 -6.52 -3.46 -12.71
N ARG A 14 -5.45 -4.25 -12.78
CA ARG A 14 -5.48 -5.68 -12.44
C ARG A 14 -5.80 -5.89 -10.97
N ASN A 15 -5.19 -5.10 -10.08
CA ASN A 15 -5.45 -5.15 -8.64
C ASN A 15 -6.88 -4.70 -8.33
N TRP A 16 -7.38 -3.67 -9.02
CA TRP A 16 -8.78 -3.25 -8.90
C TRP A 16 -9.75 -4.36 -9.31
N GLN A 17 -9.53 -4.99 -10.46
CA GLN A 17 -10.37 -6.09 -10.92
C GLN A 17 -10.32 -7.26 -9.94
N LEU A 18 -9.12 -7.64 -9.51
CA LEU A 18 -8.93 -8.74 -8.57
C LEU A 18 -9.59 -8.49 -7.22
N LEU A 19 -9.40 -7.31 -6.64
CA LEU A 19 -9.82 -7.00 -5.27
C LEU A 19 -11.26 -6.51 -5.18
N ALA A 20 -11.72 -5.67 -6.11
CA ALA A 20 -13.01 -5.00 -6.01
C ALA A 20 -14.09 -5.57 -6.94
N VAL A 21 -13.71 -6.31 -8.00
CA VAL A 21 -14.67 -6.88 -8.96
C VAL A 21 -14.89 -8.37 -8.70
N THR A 22 -13.82 -9.13 -8.48
CA THR A 22 -13.91 -10.61 -8.39
C THR A 22 -13.77 -11.15 -6.98
N HIS A 23 -13.15 -10.43 -6.04
CA HIS A 23 -12.89 -10.96 -4.71
C HIS A 23 -14.19 -11.10 -3.88
N PRO A 24 -14.53 -12.31 -3.38
CA PRO A 24 -15.76 -12.53 -2.63
C PRO A 24 -15.79 -11.84 -1.26
N ALA A 25 -14.63 -11.62 -0.64
CA ALA A 25 -14.54 -10.89 0.64
C ALA A 25 -14.74 -9.36 0.50
N TYR A 26 -14.75 -8.81 -0.71
CA TYR A 26 -14.94 -7.37 -0.87
C TYR A 26 -16.39 -6.99 -0.64
N VAL A 27 -16.61 -6.04 0.27
CA VAL A 27 -17.93 -5.51 0.60
C VAL A 27 -17.93 -3.99 0.41
N ALA A 28 -18.66 -3.53 -0.60
CA ALA A 28 -18.78 -2.12 -0.92
C ALA A 28 -19.66 -1.39 0.11
N PHE A 29 -19.28 -0.15 0.45
CA PHE A 29 -20.07 0.80 1.24
C PHE A 29 -20.48 0.36 2.66
N LEU A 30 -19.86 -0.66 3.25
CA LEU A 30 -20.16 -1.04 4.63
C LEU A 30 -19.43 -0.15 5.65
N THR A 31 -20.09 0.08 6.77
CA THR A 31 -19.56 0.70 7.99
C THR A 31 -18.89 -0.35 8.88
N TYR A 32 -18.34 0.10 10.02
CA TYR A 32 -17.78 -0.79 11.03
C TYR A 32 -18.84 -1.75 11.60
N ASP A 33 -20.01 -1.22 11.94
CA ASP A 33 -21.08 -2.01 12.56
C ASP A 33 -21.71 -3.01 11.59
N GLU A 34 -21.85 -2.64 10.31
CA GLU A 34 -22.36 -3.54 9.28
C GLU A 34 -21.39 -4.69 8.99
N VAL A 35 -20.08 -4.45 9.02
CA VAL A 35 -19.08 -5.53 8.93
C VAL A 35 -19.22 -6.48 10.12
N LYS A 36 -19.38 -5.95 11.34
CA LYS A 36 -19.59 -6.78 12.54
C LYS A 36 -20.86 -7.62 12.43
N ALA A 37 -21.97 -7.01 12.05
CA ALA A 37 -23.24 -7.72 11.84
C ALA A 37 -23.16 -8.80 10.75
N ARG A 38 -22.40 -8.55 9.68
CA ARG A 38 -22.18 -9.52 8.60
C ARG A 38 -21.38 -10.73 9.08
N LEU A 39 -20.26 -10.50 9.76
CA LEU A 39 -19.38 -11.55 10.28
C LEU A 39 -19.98 -12.32 11.45
N GLN A 40 -20.96 -11.74 12.16
CA GLN A 40 -21.68 -12.43 13.24
C GLN A 40 -22.32 -13.74 12.78
N LYS A 41 -22.72 -13.85 11.51
CA LYS A 41 -23.27 -15.08 10.91
C LYS A 41 -22.24 -16.21 10.84
N TYR A 42 -20.95 -15.86 10.88
CA TYR A 42 -19.82 -16.76 10.75
C TYR A 42 -19.00 -16.83 12.05
N ILE A 43 -19.58 -16.45 13.19
CA ILE A 43 -18.87 -16.37 14.48
C ILE A 43 -18.27 -17.71 14.91
N HIS A 44 -18.87 -18.83 14.48
CA HIS A 44 -18.39 -20.19 14.75
C HIS A 44 -17.42 -20.71 13.68
N LYS A 45 -17.04 -19.87 12.71
CA LYS A 45 -16.13 -20.21 11.60
C LYS A 45 -14.95 -19.25 11.63
N ALA A 46 -14.02 -19.52 12.55
CA ALA A 46 -12.78 -18.77 12.71
C ALA A 46 -12.04 -18.63 11.36
N GLY A 47 -11.45 -17.47 11.11
CA GLY A 47 -10.81 -17.13 9.84
C GLY A 47 -11.78 -16.60 8.76
N SER A 48 -13.08 -16.49 9.05
CA SER A 48 -14.03 -15.79 8.17
C SER A 48 -13.74 -14.31 8.12
N TYR A 49 -13.64 -13.73 6.93
CA TYR A 49 -13.21 -12.34 6.77
C TYR A 49 -13.90 -11.60 5.63
N VAL A 50 -13.99 -10.27 5.76
CA VAL A 50 -14.42 -9.34 4.71
C VAL A 50 -13.52 -8.12 4.73
N PHE A 51 -13.38 -7.41 3.61
CA PHE A 51 -12.67 -6.14 3.57
C PHE A 51 -13.42 -5.07 2.79
N ARG A 52 -13.15 -3.83 3.17
CA ARG A 52 -13.84 -2.64 2.65
C ARG A 52 -12.94 -1.42 2.67
N LEU A 53 -13.42 -0.35 2.06
CA LEU A 53 -12.82 0.97 2.19
C LEU A 53 -12.98 1.48 3.64
N SER A 54 -11.92 2.09 4.18
CA SER A 54 -12.00 2.75 5.48
C SER A 54 -12.73 4.10 5.37
N CYS A 55 -13.74 4.30 6.21
CA CYS A 55 -14.52 5.54 6.28
C CYS A 55 -13.76 6.66 6.99
N THR A 56 -12.91 6.32 7.96
CA THR A 56 -12.17 7.28 8.78
C THR A 56 -10.77 7.57 8.24
N ARG A 57 -10.24 6.70 7.37
CA ARG A 57 -8.92 6.85 6.74
C ARG A 57 -9.01 6.65 5.23
N LEU A 58 -9.35 7.71 4.51
CA LEU A 58 -9.49 7.67 3.06
C LEU A 58 -8.24 7.13 2.36
N GLY A 59 -8.44 6.19 1.43
CA GLY A 59 -7.37 5.52 0.70
C GLY A 59 -6.67 4.40 1.46
N GLN A 60 -7.26 3.92 2.55
CA GLN A 60 -6.85 2.70 3.25
C GLN A 60 -8.00 1.68 3.27
N TRP A 61 -7.62 0.42 3.43
CA TRP A 61 -8.56 -0.68 3.59
C TRP A 61 -8.81 -0.96 5.07
N ALA A 62 -10.00 -1.46 5.39
CA ALA A 62 -10.32 -2.07 6.66
C ALA A 62 -10.70 -3.53 6.41
N ILE A 63 -10.09 -4.45 7.17
CA ILE A 63 -10.34 -5.90 7.09
C ILE A 63 -10.99 -6.32 8.40
N GLY A 64 -12.18 -6.90 8.32
CA GLY A 64 -12.83 -7.55 9.44
C GLY A 64 -12.65 -9.06 9.37
N TYR A 65 -12.39 -9.71 10.50
CA TYR A 65 -12.23 -11.16 10.55
C TYR A 65 -12.71 -11.74 11.89
N VAL A 66 -13.05 -13.03 11.87
CA VAL A 66 -13.43 -13.82 13.04
C VAL A 66 -12.19 -14.51 13.60
N THR A 67 -11.91 -14.31 14.88
CA THR A 67 -10.76 -14.93 15.58
C THR A 67 -11.06 -16.38 15.97
N VAL A 68 -10.02 -17.11 16.38
CA VAL A 68 -10.17 -18.47 16.93
C VAL A 68 -11.00 -18.52 18.20
N ASP A 69 -11.00 -17.42 18.97
CA ASP A 69 -11.78 -17.28 20.21
C ASP A 69 -13.25 -16.92 19.95
N GLY A 70 -13.65 -16.78 18.68
CA GLY A 70 -15.02 -16.41 18.31
C GLY A 70 -15.33 -14.92 18.51
N GLU A 71 -14.32 -14.06 18.40
CA GLU A 71 -14.49 -12.61 18.41
C GLU A 71 -14.40 -12.03 16.99
N ILE A 72 -14.97 -10.83 16.78
CA ILE A 72 -14.86 -10.12 15.51
C ILE A 72 -13.98 -8.89 15.72
N LEU A 73 -12.86 -8.87 15.01
CA LEU A 73 -11.90 -7.76 15.01
C LEU A 73 -11.85 -7.10 13.64
N GLN A 74 -11.53 -5.80 13.60
CA GLN A 74 -11.26 -5.08 12.35
C GLN A 74 -9.90 -4.36 12.45
N THR A 75 -9.09 -4.48 11.41
CA THR A 75 -7.77 -3.87 11.32
C THR A 75 -7.61 -3.06 10.04
N ILE A 76 -6.69 -2.09 10.07
CA ILE A 76 -6.29 -1.28 8.91
C ILE A 76 -4.83 -1.62 8.62
N PRO A 77 -4.51 -2.33 7.50
CA PRO A 77 -3.14 -2.64 7.14
C PRO A 77 -2.27 -1.38 7.06
N GLN A 78 -1.09 -1.41 7.67
CA GLN A 78 -0.11 -0.32 7.63
C GLN A 78 1.06 -0.71 6.73
N ASN A 79 1.54 0.24 5.93
CA ASN A 79 2.76 0.13 5.11
C ASN A 79 2.83 -1.09 4.17
N LYS A 80 1.69 -1.63 3.73
CA LYS A 80 1.61 -2.73 2.76
C LYS A 80 0.39 -2.60 1.85
N SER A 81 0.44 -3.23 0.66
CA SER A 81 -0.72 -3.36 -0.22
C SER A 81 -1.76 -4.30 0.39
N LEU A 82 -3.03 -4.18 -0.03
CA LEU A 82 -4.07 -5.11 0.44
C LEU A 82 -3.78 -6.55 0.00
N VAL A 83 -3.29 -6.75 -1.21
CA VAL A 83 -2.89 -8.08 -1.71
C VAL A 83 -1.90 -8.74 -0.76
N GLN A 84 -0.84 -8.01 -0.36
CA GLN A 84 0.15 -8.52 0.57
C GLN A 84 -0.47 -8.82 1.94
N ALA A 85 -1.29 -7.90 2.46
CA ALA A 85 -1.97 -8.10 3.75
C ALA A 85 -2.86 -9.35 3.77
N LEU A 86 -3.58 -9.62 2.67
CA LEU A 86 -4.43 -10.81 2.54
C LEU A 86 -3.61 -12.10 2.45
N LEU A 87 -2.49 -12.09 1.73
CA LEU A 87 -1.60 -13.24 1.64
C LEU A 87 -0.89 -13.55 2.95
N ASP A 88 -0.42 -12.52 3.66
CA ASP A 88 0.19 -12.67 4.99
C ASP A 88 -0.84 -13.27 5.97
N GLY A 89 -2.03 -12.67 6.05
CA GLY A 89 -3.07 -13.17 6.95
C GLY A 89 -3.65 -14.53 6.55
N TYR A 90 -3.60 -14.92 5.28
CA TYR A 90 -3.89 -16.31 4.89
C TYR A 90 -2.85 -17.28 5.43
N ARG A 91 -1.55 -16.95 5.30
CA ARG A 91 -0.44 -17.77 5.82
C ARG A 91 -0.47 -17.91 7.34
N GLU A 92 -0.89 -16.86 8.03
CA GLU A 92 -1.03 -16.83 9.49
C GLU A 92 -2.37 -17.45 9.99
N GLY A 93 -3.28 -17.81 9.07
CA GLY A 93 -4.56 -18.45 9.41
C GLY A 93 -5.69 -17.48 9.80
N PHE A 94 -5.50 -16.17 9.66
CA PHE A 94 -6.51 -15.15 9.97
C PHE A 94 -7.54 -14.94 8.85
N TYR A 95 -7.14 -15.06 7.58
CA TYR A 95 -7.98 -14.72 6.42
C TYR A 95 -8.19 -15.94 5.52
N LEU A 96 -9.02 -16.88 5.99
CA LEU A 96 -9.23 -18.18 5.36
C LEU A 96 -10.52 -18.24 4.54
N TYR A 97 -11.63 -17.71 5.08
CA TYR A 97 -12.96 -17.89 4.51
C TYR A 97 -13.54 -16.55 4.04
N PRO A 98 -13.32 -16.15 2.77
CA PRO A 98 -13.77 -14.86 2.29
C PRO A 98 -15.29 -14.82 2.26
N ASP A 99 -15.87 -13.88 3.02
CA ASP A 99 -17.31 -13.80 3.24
C ASP A 99 -17.94 -15.14 3.66
N GLY A 100 -17.20 -15.91 4.47
CA GLY A 100 -17.60 -17.23 4.98
C GLY A 100 -17.51 -18.38 3.97
N ARG A 101 -17.07 -18.14 2.73
CA ARG A 101 -16.93 -19.18 1.69
C ARG A 101 -15.71 -20.08 1.95
N ASP A 102 -15.79 -21.35 1.56
CA ASP A 102 -14.71 -22.32 1.76
C ASP A 102 -13.52 -22.14 0.80
N ILE A 103 -13.75 -21.48 -0.34
CA ILE A 103 -12.75 -21.28 -1.38
C ILE A 103 -12.19 -19.87 -1.26
N ASN A 104 -10.92 -19.77 -0.89
CA ASN A 104 -10.17 -18.52 -0.89
C ASN A 104 -9.45 -18.31 -2.23
N PRO A 105 -9.68 -17.20 -2.96
CA PRO A 105 -8.93 -16.92 -4.18
C PRO A 105 -7.44 -16.78 -3.91
N ASP A 106 -6.62 -17.41 -4.75
CA ASP A 106 -5.17 -17.24 -4.70
C ASP A 106 -4.76 -15.91 -5.31
N LEU A 107 -4.15 -15.05 -4.50
CA LEU A 107 -3.65 -13.74 -4.90
C LEU A 107 -2.14 -13.74 -5.20
N SER A 108 -1.46 -14.87 -5.10
CA SER A 108 -0.01 -14.99 -5.28
C SER A 108 0.46 -14.42 -6.63
N SER A 109 -0.33 -14.62 -7.68
CA SER A 109 -0.04 -14.12 -9.03
C SER A 109 -0.12 -12.60 -9.20
N ALA A 110 -0.66 -11.89 -8.20
CA ALA A 110 -0.77 -10.43 -8.18
C ALA A 110 0.41 -9.75 -7.47
N ILE A 111 1.21 -10.52 -6.73
CA ILE A 111 2.55 -10.08 -6.34
C ILE A 111 3.41 -10.13 -7.60
N ILE A 112 3.52 -9.00 -8.29
CA ILE A 112 4.71 -8.79 -9.10
C ILE A 112 5.83 -8.60 -8.09
N SER A 113 6.73 -9.58 -7.98
CA SER A 113 8.03 -9.31 -7.38
C SER A 113 8.55 -8.09 -8.11
N PRO A 114 8.74 -6.94 -7.44
CA PRO A 114 9.69 -6.01 -8.00
C PRO A 114 10.93 -6.88 -8.19
N ALA A 115 11.51 -6.92 -9.38
CA ALA A 115 12.95 -6.88 -9.36
C ALA A 115 13.23 -5.69 -8.45
N GLU A 116 13.81 -5.95 -7.27
CA GLU A 116 14.34 -4.89 -6.44
C GLU A 116 15.43 -4.24 -7.30
N ASP A 117 15.02 -3.40 -8.25
CA ASP A 117 15.81 -2.30 -8.75
C ASP A 117 15.88 -1.36 -7.55
N HIS A 118 16.62 -1.78 -6.53
CA HIS A 118 17.44 -0.86 -5.80
C HIS A 118 18.25 -0.16 -6.87
N ILE A 119 17.80 1.03 -7.25
CA ILE A 119 18.60 1.95 -8.04
C ILE A 119 19.89 2.09 -7.23
N THR A 120 20.93 1.42 -7.69
CA THR A 120 22.25 1.50 -7.08
C THR A 120 22.77 2.87 -7.46
N VAL A 121 22.71 3.79 -6.51
CA VAL A 121 23.33 5.10 -6.66
C VAL A 121 24.83 4.84 -6.70
N THR A 122 25.47 5.11 -7.83
CA THR A 122 26.92 5.00 -7.92
C THR A 122 27.55 6.03 -6.99
N GLN A 123 28.74 5.72 -6.47
CA GLN A 123 29.52 6.67 -5.67
C GLN A 123 29.64 8.03 -6.38
N GLU A 124 29.83 8.02 -7.69
CA GLU A 124 29.89 9.21 -8.55
C GLU A 124 28.58 10.03 -8.56
N GLN A 125 27.40 9.38 -8.60
CA GLN A 125 26.11 10.07 -8.55
C GLN A 125 25.85 10.69 -7.17
N TYR A 126 26.30 10.03 -6.10
CA TYR A 126 26.24 10.56 -4.75
C TYR A 126 27.16 11.78 -4.58
N GLU A 127 28.39 11.69 -5.07
CA GLU A 127 29.36 12.78 -5.05
C GLU A 127 28.86 14.00 -5.84
N LEU A 128 28.30 13.78 -7.04
CA LEU A 128 27.68 14.85 -7.83
C LEU A 128 26.55 15.55 -7.07
N TYR A 129 25.70 14.78 -6.38
CA TYR A 129 24.62 15.32 -5.56
C TYR A 129 25.15 16.12 -4.35
N CYS A 130 26.22 15.66 -3.70
CA CYS A 130 26.89 16.39 -2.63
C CYS A 130 27.54 17.69 -3.13
N GLU A 131 28.10 17.71 -4.35
CA GLU A 131 28.67 18.90 -4.97
C GLU A 131 27.62 19.93 -5.41
N MET A 132 26.39 19.50 -5.72
CA MET A 132 25.30 20.41 -6.09
C MET A 132 24.92 21.39 -4.96
N GLY A 133 25.13 21.02 -3.69
CA GLY A 133 24.95 21.94 -2.55
C GLY A 133 26.15 22.88 -2.31
N SER A 134 27.37 22.42 -2.62
CA SER A 134 28.63 23.14 -2.34
C SER A 134 28.95 24.21 -3.40
N THR A 135 28.62 23.96 -4.67
CA THR A 135 28.92 24.90 -5.78
C THR A 135 27.94 26.06 -5.88
N PHE A 136 27.00 26.23 -4.95
CA PHE A 136 26.02 27.33 -5.00
C PHE A 136 26.71 28.70 -4.83
N GLN A 137 27.68 28.77 -3.92
CA GLN A 137 28.43 30.00 -3.63
C GLN A 137 29.52 30.28 -4.68
N LEU A 138 30.02 29.26 -5.39
CA LEU A 138 31.01 29.41 -6.44
C LEU A 138 30.45 30.06 -7.71
N CYS A 139 31.23 30.98 -8.29
CA CYS A 139 31.00 31.62 -9.57
C CYS A 139 30.86 30.57 -10.67
N LYS A 140 29.75 30.60 -11.40
CA LYS A 140 29.45 29.61 -12.44
C LYS A 140 30.26 29.79 -13.73
N ILE A 141 31.06 30.86 -13.81
CA ILE A 141 31.96 31.11 -14.95
C ILE A 141 33.31 30.45 -14.70
N CYS A 142 33.95 30.70 -13.56
CA CYS A 142 35.26 30.13 -13.26
C CYS A 142 35.23 28.85 -12.43
N ALA A 143 34.12 28.56 -11.74
CA ALA A 143 33.94 27.42 -10.82
C ALA A 143 34.99 27.31 -9.70
N GLU A 144 35.74 28.38 -9.45
CA GLU A 144 36.88 28.39 -8.50
C GLU A 144 36.71 29.45 -7.40
N ASN A 145 36.21 30.64 -7.73
CA ASN A 145 35.99 31.73 -6.77
C ASN A 145 34.52 31.83 -6.34
N ASP A 146 34.26 32.35 -5.15
CA ASP A 146 32.90 32.69 -4.73
C ASP A 146 32.28 33.82 -5.56
N LYS A 147 30.95 33.82 -5.68
CA LYS A 147 30.16 34.92 -6.25
C LYS A 147 30.21 36.09 -5.27
N ASP A 148 30.97 37.11 -5.60
CA ASP A 148 31.17 38.30 -4.78
C ASP A 148 30.47 39.55 -5.35
N ILE A 149 29.98 39.48 -6.60
CA ILE A 149 29.38 40.61 -7.31
C ILE A 149 28.09 40.23 -8.04
N ARG A 150 27.11 41.14 -8.04
CA ARG A 150 25.87 41.06 -8.82
C ARG A 150 25.90 42.13 -9.91
N ILE A 151 25.67 41.72 -11.16
CA ILE A 151 25.71 42.62 -12.32
C ILE A 151 24.32 43.23 -12.54
N GLU A 152 24.22 44.56 -12.66
CA GLU A 152 22.96 45.25 -13.02
C GLU A 152 23.01 45.70 -14.49
N PRO A 153 21.88 45.72 -15.23
CA PRO A 153 20.49 45.65 -14.76
C PRO A 153 19.87 44.24 -14.70
N CYS A 154 20.60 43.19 -15.09
CA CYS A 154 20.04 41.85 -15.32
C CYS A 154 20.22 40.85 -14.16
N GLY A 155 20.72 41.33 -13.00
CA GLY A 155 21.35 40.52 -11.96
C GLY A 155 20.55 39.41 -11.32
#